data_AF-A0A6A0H3S5-F1
#
_entry.id   AF-A0A6A0H3S5-F1
#
_cell.length_a   1.000
_cell.length_b   1.000
_cell.length_c   1.000
_cell.angle_alpha   90.00
_cell.angle_beta   90.00
_cell.angle_gamma   90.00
#
_symmetry.space_group_name_H-M   'P 1'
#
loop_
_entity.id
_entity.type
_entity.pdbx_description
1 polymer ?
#
loop_
_entity_poly.entity_id
_entity_poly.type
_entity_poly.pdbx_seq_one_letter_code
_entity_poly.pdbx_strand_id
1 'polypeptide(L)'
;MKTPRTPAEWSAIGVDFEKKWNFTNCVGAIDGKHVQIKPPPNSGSYYFNYKQTHSIVLLGVADANYELIYADVGTNGRVSDGGVWSGCSLSRNLVNGSIKLPTNKVLPKSATIAPYVFVADDAFPLKPYLLKPYPFRNQNEEQRIFSYRLSRARRIVENAFGIMSNKFRVLQTSIALTPDKAEHVVLATIVLHNLLRREYSNEHTPQGSIDVEDIDRGEIVHGSWRQDAAQLLELERRRDGRVSEEAREVREAFCKYFNNEGQVPWQRQMAGLRPE
;
A
#
# COMPACT_ATOMS: atom_id res chain seq x y z
N MET A 1 -9.99 11.57 -8.58
CA MET A 1 -8.97 10.51 -8.63
C MET A 1 -8.67 10.18 -10.09
N LYS A 2 -7.41 10.09 -10.49
CA LYS A 2 -7.01 9.71 -11.86
C LYS A 2 -6.01 8.56 -11.78
N THR A 3 -6.41 7.37 -12.25
CA THR A 3 -5.49 6.24 -12.40
C THR A 3 -4.58 6.47 -13.61
N PRO A 4 -3.25 6.30 -13.47
CA PRO A 4 -2.33 6.42 -14.58
C PRO A 4 -2.68 5.42 -15.70
N ARG A 5 -2.65 5.90 -16.94
CA ARG A 5 -3.04 5.14 -18.14
C ARG A 5 -1.87 4.83 -19.04
N THR A 6 -0.78 5.57 -18.90
CA THR A 6 0.40 5.45 -19.78
C THR A 6 1.64 5.01 -19.01
N PRO A 7 2.58 4.30 -19.68
CA PRO A 7 3.90 4.05 -19.15
C PRO A 7 4.61 5.30 -18.62
N ALA A 8 4.45 6.44 -19.29
CA ALA A 8 5.09 7.69 -18.86
C ALA A 8 4.56 8.18 -17.50
N GLU A 9 3.24 8.13 -17.29
CA GLU A 9 2.63 8.52 -16.01
C GLU A 9 3.05 7.59 -14.86
N TRP A 10 3.11 6.27 -15.09
CA TRP A 10 3.63 5.33 -14.10
C TRP A 10 5.13 5.55 -13.81
N SER A 11 5.92 5.84 -14.85
CA SER A 11 7.35 6.12 -14.69
C SER A 11 7.60 7.38 -13.85
N ALA A 12 6.77 8.42 -14.03
CA ALA A 12 6.84 9.63 -13.21
C ALA A 12 6.62 9.33 -11.71
N ILE A 13 5.64 8.48 -11.38
CA ILE A 13 5.42 8.01 -10.00
C ILE A 13 6.65 7.25 -9.49
N GLY A 14 7.25 6.39 -10.32
CA GLY A 14 8.51 5.71 -10.03
C GLY A 14 9.65 6.64 -9.66
N VAL A 15 9.79 7.75 -10.38
CA VAL A 15 10.79 8.78 -10.09
C VAL A 15 10.53 9.45 -8.73
N ASP A 16 9.27 9.73 -8.40
CA ASP A 16 8.93 10.35 -7.11
C ASP A 16 9.17 9.40 -5.94
N PHE A 17 8.84 8.10 -6.08
CA PHE A 17 9.18 7.09 -5.08
C PHE A 17 10.68 6.93 -4.87
N GLU A 18 11.47 6.99 -5.94
CA GLU A 18 12.92 6.94 -5.84
C GLU A 18 13.46 8.14 -5.05
N LYS A 19 12.99 9.35 -5.38
CA LYS A 19 13.44 10.60 -4.77
C LYS A 19 13.05 10.73 -3.30
N LYS A 20 11.79 10.41 -2.97
CA LYS A 20 11.22 10.66 -1.62
C LYS A 20 11.41 9.46 -0.70
N TRP A 21 11.27 8.26 -1.23
CA TRP A 21 11.16 7.02 -0.46
C TRP A 21 12.32 6.05 -0.69
N ASN A 22 13.29 6.44 -1.53
CA ASN A 22 14.45 5.63 -1.90
C ASN A 22 14.04 4.25 -2.41
N PHE A 23 12.88 4.14 -3.07
CA PHE A 23 12.41 2.90 -3.66
C PHE A 23 12.28 3.10 -5.16
N THR A 24 13.33 2.75 -5.90
CA THR A 24 13.36 2.88 -7.36
C THR A 24 12.34 1.95 -8.02
N ASN A 25 11.85 2.34 -9.19
CA ASN A 25 10.85 1.61 -9.98
C ASN A 25 9.53 1.27 -9.24
N CYS A 26 9.23 1.89 -8.09
CA CYS A 26 7.94 1.70 -7.39
C CYS A 26 6.85 2.56 -8.02
N VAL A 27 5.77 1.94 -8.50
CA VAL A 27 4.66 2.65 -9.16
C VAL A 27 3.45 2.88 -8.25
N GLY A 28 3.51 2.44 -7.00
CA GLY A 28 2.46 2.66 -6.02
C GLY A 28 2.54 1.72 -4.83
N ALA A 29 2.03 2.21 -3.70
CA ALA A 29 1.84 1.42 -2.49
C ALA A 29 0.38 0.94 -2.41
N ILE A 30 0.18 -0.37 -2.32
CA ILE A 30 -1.14 -1.00 -2.26
C ILE A 30 -1.43 -1.43 -0.84
N ASP A 31 -2.65 -1.15 -0.41
CA ASP A 31 -3.20 -1.65 0.84
C ASP A 31 -4.72 -1.73 0.73
N GLY A 32 -5.32 -2.53 1.60
CA GLY A 32 -6.77 -2.61 1.70
C GLY A 32 -7.25 -2.48 3.12
N LYS A 33 -8.49 -2.05 3.28
CA LYS A 33 -9.14 -1.84 4.57
C LYS A 33 -10.59 -2.28 4.52
N HIS A 34 -11.12 -2.69 5.67
CA HIS A 34 -12.55 -2.84 5.85
C HIS A 34 -13.18 -1.51 6.25
N VAL A 35 -14.20 -1.10 5.49
CA VAL A 35 -15.12 -0.01 5.84
C VAL A 35 -16.37 -0.62 6.44
N GLN A 36 -16.65 -0.31 7.70
CA GLN A 36 -17.80 -0.89 8.41
C GLN A 36 -19.12 -0.35 7.83
N ILE A 37 -20.09 -1.26 7.66
CA ILE A 37 -21.43 -0.92 7.18
C ILE A 37 -22.48 -1.53 8.10
N LYS A 38 -23.67 -0.93 8.12
CA LYS A 38 -24.86 -1.65 8.58
C LYS A 38 -25.28 -2.63 7.48
N PRO A 39 -25.28 -3.95 7.73
CA PRO A 39 -25.63 -4.90 6.69
C PRO A 39 -27.10 -4.73 6.25
N PRO A 40 -27.42 -4.96 4.96
CA PRO A 40 -28.80 -5.03 4.51
C PRO A 40 -29.60 -6.11 5.25
N PRO A 41 -30.94 -5.96 5.38
CA PRO A 41 -31.78 -7.03 5.88
C PRO A 41 -31.56 -8.32 5.09
N ASN A 42 -31.60 -9.47 5.78
CA ASN A 42 -31.47 -10.80 5.19
C ASN A 42 -30.11 -11.09 4.51
N SER A 43 -29.05 -10.33 4.80
CA SER A 43 -27.71 -10.59 4.24
C SER A 43 -26.93 -11.72 4.91
N GLY A 44 -27.41 -12.23 6.06
CA GLY A 44 -26.69 -13.22 6.86
C GLY A 44 -25.22 -12.82 7.11
N SER A 45 -24.30 -13.75 6.89
CA SER A 45 -22.85 -13.54 7.04
C SER A 45 -22.14 -13.01 5.79
N TYR A 46 -22.87 -12.57 4.76
CA TYR A 46 -22.27 -12.14 3.48
C TYR A 46 -21.25 -11.00 3.66
N TYR A 47 -21.55 -10.04 4.53
CA TYR A 47 -20.64 -8.93 4.88
C TYR A 47 -19.82 -9.19 6.15
N PHE A 48 -20.03 -10.32 6.82
CA PHE A 48 -19.40 -10.60 8.11
C PHE A 48 -17.95 -11.02 7.92
N ASN A 49 -17.03 -10.29 8.54
CA ASN A 49 -15.60 -10.46 8.40
C ASN A 49 -14.97 -11.13 9.63
N TYR A 50 -13.68 -11.45 9.55
CA TYR A 50 -12.93 -12.12 10.62
C TYR A 50 -12.80 -11.29 11.92
N LYS A 51 -13.02 -9.97 11.84
CA LYS A 51 -13.06 -9.03 12.99
C LYS A 51 -14.43 -8.97 13.65
N GLN A 52 -15.34 -9.89 13.33
CA GLN A 52 -16.69 -9.97 13.90
C GLN A 52 -17.55 -8.71 13.64
N THR A 53 -17.30 -8.02 12.52
CA THR A 53 -18.09 -6.87 12.07
C THR A 53 -18.60 -7.09 10.66
N HIS A 54 -19.49 -6.20 10.19
CA HIS A 54 -19.94 -6.19 8.79
C HIS A 54 -19.24 -5.08 8.03
N SER A 55 -18.65 -5.40 6.87
CA SER A 55 -17.91 -4.41 6.09
C SER A 55 -17.98 -4.65 4.59
N ILE A 56 -17.66 -3.59 3.84
CA ILE A 56 -17.15 -3.67 2.47
C ILE A 56 -15.65 -3.40 2.49
N VAL A 57 -14.93 -3.87 1.49
CA VAL A 57 -13.50 -3.65 1.33
C VAL A 57 -13.27 -2.39 0.49
N LEU A 58 -12.33 -1.56 0.96
CA LEU A 58 -11.64 -0.53 0.21
C LEU A 58 -10.25 -1.06 -0.11
N LEU A 59 -9.93 -1.26 -1.39
CA LEU A 59 -8.57 -1.47 -1.88
C LEU A 59 -8.09 -0.17 -2.51
N GLY A 60 -6.91 0.31 -2.14
CA GLY A 60 -6.36 1.56 -2.67
C GLY A 60 -4.90 1.42 -3.10
N VAL A 61 -4.50 2.25 -4.05
CA VAL A 61 -3.09 2.45 -4.39
C VAL A 61 -2.75 3.91 -4.15
N ALA A 62 -1.74 4.19 -3.32
CA ALA A 62 -1.19 5.52 -3.11
C ALA A 62 0.07 5.75 -3.96
N ASP A 63 0.23 6.96 -4.48
CA ASP A 63 1.48 7.42 -5.06
C ASP A 63 2.47 7.88 -3.98
N ALA A 64 3.64 8.39 -4.39
CA ALA A 64 4.67 8.89 -3.48
C ALA A 64 4.27 10.17 -2.70
N ASN A 65 3.12 10.77 -3.01
CA ASN A 65 2.62 12.03 -2.47
C ASN A 65 1.42 11.84 -1.53
N TYR A 66 1.12 10.60 -1.13
CA TYR A 66 -0.05 10.22 -0.32
C TYR A 66 -1.38 10.45 -1.03
N GLU A 67 -1.41 10.61 -2.36
CA GLU A 67 -2.64 10.65 -3.14
C GLU A 67 -3.05 9.23 -3.55
N LEU A 68 -4.34 8.91 -3.43
CA LEU A 68 -4.85 7.65 -3.95
C LEU A 68 -5.05 7.77 -5.46
N ILE A 69 -4.32 6.99 -6.22
CA ILE A 69 -4.35 6.98 -7.70
C ILE A 69 -5.26 5.89 -8.24
N TYR A 70 -5.59 4.88 -7.43
CA TYR A 70 -6.56 3.84 -7.75
C TYR A 70 -7.35 3.49 -6.49
N ALA A 71 -8.62 3.15 -6.67
CA ALA A 71 -9.42 2.53 -5.62
C ALA A 71 -10.42 1.53 -6.23
N ASP A 72 -10.65 0.45 -5.51
CA ASP A 72 -11.72 -0.54 -5.75
C ASP A 72 -12.49 -0.70 -4.44
N VAL A 73 -13.78 -0.44 -4.46
CA VAL A 73 -14.61 -0.38 -3.25
C VAL A 73 -15.86 -1.23 -3.46
N GLY A 74 -16.34 -1.88 -2.41
CA GLY A 74 -17.63 -2.57 -2.42
C GLY A 74 -17.55 -4.10 -2.42
N THR A 75 -16.35 -4.68 -2.58
CA THR A 75 -16.16 -6.11 -2.36
C THR A 75 -16.60 -6.47 -0.94
N ASN A 76 -17.42 -7.51 -0.77
CA ASN A 76 -17.94 -7.85 0.56
C ASN A 76 -16.80 -8.24 1.53
N GLY A 77 -16.93 -7.85 2.80
CA GLY A 77 -15.90 -8.00 3.82
C GLY A 77 -15.51 -9.42 4.19
N ARG A 78 -16.21 -10.43 3.67
CA ARG A 78 -15.85 -11.84 3.83
C ARG A 78 -14.73 -12.27 2.88
N VAL A 79 -14.54 -11.57 1.76
CA VAL A 79 -13.49 -11.90 0.79
C VAL A 79 -12.12 -11.55 1.35
N SER A 80 -11.18 -12.49 1.26
CA SER A 80 -9.78 -12.27 1.64
C SER A 80 -9.03 -11.38 0.64
N ASP A 81 -7.91 -10.83 1.05
CA ASP A 81 -7.05 -9.89 0.31
C ASP A 81 -6.61 -10.40 -1.04
N GLY A 82 -6.12 -11.64 -1.10
CA GLY A 82 -5.78 -12.29 -2.36
C GLY A 82 -6.98 -12.43 -3.30
N GLY A 83 -8.20 -12.54 -2.76
CA GLY A 83 -9.46 -12.55 -3.51
C GLY A 83 -9.88 -11.15 -3.96
N VAL A 84 -9.74 -10.15 -3.08
CA VAL A 84 -9.96 -8.73 -3.41
C VAL A 84 -8.99 -8.31 -4.51
N TRP A 85 -7.70 -8.59 -4.38
CA TRP A 85 -6.68 -8.35 -5.40
C TRP A 85 -6.98 -9.11 -6.69
N SER A 86 -7.28 -10.40 -6.64
CA SER A 86 -7.55 -11.18 -7.86
C SER A 86 -8.83 -10.72 -8.58
N GLY A 87 -9.81 -10.19 -7.85
CA GLY A 87 -11.06 -9.68 -8.40
C GLY A 87 -10.99 -8.22 -8.88
N CYS A 88 -10.05 -7.43 -8.35
CA CYS A 88 -10.01 -5.99 -8.62
C CYS A 88 -9.67 -5.68 -10.08
N SER A 89 -10.18 -4.54 -10.56
CA SER A 89 -9.96 -4.14 -11.95
C SER A 89 -8.49 -3.89 -12.29
N LEU A 90 -7.69 -3.39 -11.33
CA LEU A 90 -6.25 -3.17 -11.52
C LEU A 90 -5.51 -4.47 -11.82
N SER A 91 -5.70 -5.51 -11.02
CA SER A 91 -5.05 -6.81 -11.22
C SER A 91 -5.44 -7.43 -12.56
N ARG A 92 -6.74 -7.42 -12.89
CA ARG A 92 -7.24 -7.91 -14.18
C ARG A 92 -6.62 -7.16 -15.35
N ASN A 93 -6.51 -5.84 -15.25
CA ASN A 93 -5.96 -4.98 -16.30
C ASN A 93 -4.44 -5.09 -16.44
N LEU A 94 -3.72 -5.40 -15.37
CA LEU A 94 -2.29 -5.71 -15.42
C LEU A 94 -2.05 -7.07 -16.10
N VAL A 95 -2.84 -8.09 -15.75
CA VAL A 95 -2.72 -9.45 -16.31
C VAL A 95 -3.10 -9.49 -17.79
N ASN A 96 -4.15 -8.77 -18.20
CA ASN A 96 -4.60 -8.74 -19.60
C ASN A 96 -3.83 -7.73 -20.48
N GLY A 97 -2.90 -6.95 -19.90
CA GLY A 97 -2.08 -5.98 -20.61
C GLY A 97 -2.78 -4.67 -20.99
N SER A 98 -3.98 -4.39 -20.48
CA SER A 98 -4.69 -3.12 -20.69
C SER A 98 -4.05 -1.97 -19.93
N ILE A 99 -3.49 -2.23 -18.74
CA ILE A 99 -2.58 -1.31 -18.05
C ILE A 99 -1.16 -1.75 -18.38
N LYS A 100 -0.42 -0.90 -19.09
CA LYS A 100 0.99 -1.13 -19.42
C LYS A 100 1.86 -0.35 -18.45
N LEU A 101 2.54 -1.08 -17.57
CA LEU A 101 3.67 -0.53 -16.82
C LEU A 101 4.81 -0.17 -17.78
N PRO A 102 5.70 0.74 -17.38
CA PRO A 102 6.87 1.05 -18.19
C PRO A 102 7.76 -0.19 -18.35
N THR A 103 8.52 -0.20 -19.44
CA THR A 103 9.49 -1.27 -19.70
C THR A 103 10.51 -1.36 -18.58
N ASN A 104 11.03 -2.55 -18.34
CA ASN A 104 12.07 -2.79 -17.34
C ASN A 104 13.21 -1.79 -17.50
N LYS A 105 13.70 -1.28 -16.38
CA LYS A 105 14.70 -0.22 -16.33
C LYS A 105 15.88 -0.69 -15.48
N VAL A 106 17.08 -0.29 -15.88
CA VAL A 106 18.30 -0.50 -15.09
C VAL A 106 18.15 0.21 -13.75
N LEU A 107 18.43 -0.51 -12.66
CA LEU A 107 18.43 0.06 -11.32
C LEU A 107 19.58 1.07 -11.18
N PRO A 108 19.40 2.19 -10.47
CA PRO A 108 20.40 3.25 -10.36
C PRO A 108 21.77 2.71 -9.92
N LYS A 109 22.84 3.12 -10.62
CA LYS A 109 24.23 2.71 -10.32
C LYS A 109 24.49 1.19 -10.36
N SER A 110 23.57 0.39 -10.91
CA SER A 110 23.72 -1.07 -11.03
C SER A 110 23.70 -1.50 -12.50
N ALA A 111 24.07 -2.76 -12.77
CA ALA A 111 23.84 -3.43 -14.04
C ALA A 111 22.50 -4.21 -14.07
N THR A 112 21.82 -4.32 -12.93
CA THR A 112 20.57 -5.08 -12.79
C THR A 112 19.41 -4.37 -13.49
N ILE A 113 18.77 -5.06 -14.44
CA ILE A 113 17.51 -4.65 -15.06
C ILE A 113 16.37 -5.20 -14.21
N ALA A 114 15.45 -4.34 -13.79
CA ALA A 114 14.30 -4.73 -12.98
C ALA A 114 12.99 -4.13 -13.51
N PRO A 115 11.85 -4.80 -13.30
CA PRO A 115 10.54 -4.27 -13.69
C PRO A 115 10.12 -3.09 -12.79
N TYR A 116 9.08 -2.40 -13.23
CA TYR A 116 8.30 -1.52 -12.37
C TYR A 116 7.33 -2.33 -11.52
N VAL A 117 7.24 -2.01 -10.24
CA VAL A 117 6.55 -2.84 -9.24
C VAL A 117 5.68 -2.00 -8.33
N PHE A 118 4.57 -2.58 -7.88
CA PHE A 118 3.83 -2.11 -6.73
C PHE A 118 4.42 -2.72 -5.45
N VAL A 119 4.26 -2.04 -4.31
CA VAL A 119 4.61 -2.59 -2.99
C VAL A 119 3.35 -2.81 -2.17
N ALA A 120 3.27 -3.94 -1.49
CA ALA A 120 2.12 -4.30 -0.67
C ALA A 120 2.56 -5.02 0.62
N ASP A 121 1.61 -5.24 1.52
CA ASP A 121 1.88 -5.96 2.76
C ASP A 121 1.92 -7.49 2.53
N ASP A 122 2.12 -8.25 3.60
CA ASP A 122 2.24 -9.72 3.50
C ASP A 122 0.92 -10.43 3.17
N ALA A 123 -0.23 -9.74 3.23
CA ALA A 123 -1.52 -10.33 2.90
C ALA A 123 -1.76 -10.42 1.38
N PHE A 124 -1.02 -9.64 0.59
CA PHE A 124 -1.06 -9.70 -0.88
C PHE A 124 -0.15 -10.82 -1.45
N PRO A 125 -0.45 -11.32 -2.66
CA PRO A 125 0.40 -12.31 -3.32
C PRO A 125 1.68 -11.68 -3.86
N LEU A 126 2.78 -12.43 -3.87
CA LEU A 126 4.00 -12.04 -4.59
C LEU A 126 3.83 -12.29 -6.10
N LYS A 127 4.02 -11.25 -6.92
CA LYS A 127 3.96 -11.30 -8.39
C LYS A 127 5.16 -10.56 -9.00
N PRO A 128 5.50 -10.76 -10.29
CA PRO A 128 6.60 -10.03 -10.95
C PRO A 128 6.45 -8.49 -10.91
N TYR A 129 5.21 -8.01 -10.79
CA TYR A 129 4.86 -6.59 -10.69
C TYR A 129 4.35 -6.17 -9.28
N LEU A 130 4.33 -7.07 -8.29
CA LEU A 130 3.80 -6.80 -6.94
C LEU A 130 4.71 -7.43 -5.90
N LEU A 131 5.50 -6.58 -5.23
CA LEU A 131 6.41 -6.99 -4.17
C LEU A 131 5.75 -6.94 -2.80
N LYS A 132 6.18 -7.87 -1.96
CA LYS A 132 5.81 -7.94 -0.54
C LYS A 132 7.04 -8.31 0.30
N PRO A 133 7.06 -8.01 1.61
CA PRO A 133 8.22 -8.29 2.44
C PRO A 133 8.54 -9.80 2.48
N TYR A 134 9.74 -10.16 2.94
CA TYR A 134 10.01 -11.56 3.28
C TYR A 134 9.17 -11.96 4.50
N PRO A 135 8.82 -13.25 4.66
CA PRO A 135 8.18 -13.71 5.88
C PRO A 135 8.97 -13.29 7.12
N PHE A 136 8.31 -12.83 8.18
CA PHE A 136 8.97 -12.27 9.35
C PHE A 136 9.92 -13.26 10.07
N ARG A 137 9.61 -14.56 10.00
CA ARG A 137 10.42 -15.60 10.65
C ARG A 137 11.67 -15.92 9.84
N ASN A 138 12.81 -16.04 10.51
CA ASN A 138 14.10 -16.47 9.95
C ASN A 138 14.63 -15.55 8.82
N GLN A 139 14.35 -14.25 8.88
CA GLN A 139 14.95 -13.30 7.94
C GLN A 139 16.45 -13.16 8.23
N ASN A 140 17.28 -13.26 7.19
CA ASN A 140 18.67 -12.82 7.27
C ASN A 140 18.77 -11.28 7.23
N GLU A 141 19.97 -10.73 7.45
CA GLU A 141 20.17 -9.27 7.49
C GLU A 141 19.70 -8.58 6.21
N GLU A 142 20.05 -9.13 5.04
CA GLU A 142 19.69 -8.56 3.74
C GLU A 142 18.17 -8.50 3.54
N GLN A 143 17.48 -9.57 3.92
CA GLN A 143 16.02 -9.68 3.85
C GLN A 143 15.33 -8.71 4.82
N ARG A 144 15.93 -8.45 5.99
CA ARG A 144 15.43 -7.45 6.94
C ARG A 144 15.55 -6.03 6.36
N ILE A 145 16.70 -5.70 5.77
CA ILE A 145 16.93 -4.41 5.10
C ILE A 145 15.94 -4.21 3.96
N PHE A 146 15.79 -5.20 3.07
CA PHE A 146 14.80 -5.15 1.98
C PHE A 146 13.38 -4.98 2.53
N SER A 147 12.98 -5.80 3.50
CA SER A 147 11.61 -5.78 4.03
C SER A 147 11.29 -4.44 4.70
N TYR A 148 12.29 -3.82 5.35
CA TYR A 148 12.16 -2.47 5.89
C TYR A 148 12.04 -1.41 4.78
N ARG A 149 12.91 -1.42 3.75
CA ARG A 149 12.83 -0.49 2.61
C ARG A 149 11.48 -0.58 1.88
N LEU A 150 10.95 -1.80 1.71
CA LEU A 150 9.61 -2.02 1.18
C LEU A 150 8.52 -1.50 2.10
N SER A 151 8.58 -1.81 3.39
CA SER A 151 7.61 -1.33 4.39
C SER A 151 7.60 0.19 4.49
N ARG A 152 8.75 0.84 4.27
CA ARG A 152 8.88 2.29 4.17
C ARG A 152 8.10 2.88 3.00
N ALA A 153 8.29 2.36 1.80
CA ALA A 153 7.51 2.79 0.64
C ALA A 153 6.01 2.49 0.81
N ARG A 154 5.67 1.35 1.42
CA ARG A 154 4.28 0.96 1.68
C ARG A 154 3.59 1.85 2.72
N ARG A 155 4.31 2.39 3.71
CA ARG A 155 3.75 3.24 4.78
C ARG A 155 2.95 4.43 4.26
N ILE A 156 3.17 4.85 3.02
CA ILE A 156 2.47 5.96 2.38
C ILE A 156 0.97 5.69 2.26
N VAL A 157 0.56 4.50 1.83
CA VAL A 157 -0.87 4.17 1.69
C VAL A 157 -1.54 4.00 3.07
N GLU A 158 -0.81 3.49 4.07
CA GLU A 158 -1.30 3.44 5.45
C GLU A 158 -1.57 4.84 6.00
N ASN A 159 -0.61 5.76 5.84
CA ASN A 159 -0.78 7.16 6.25
C ASN A 159 -1.92 7.82 5.47
N ALA A 160 -2.05 7.57 4.16
CA ALA A 160 -3.15 8.13 3.37
C ALA A 160 -4.52 7.68 3.90
N PHE A 161 -4.70 6.39 4.19
CA PHE A 161 -5.92 5.87 4.82
C PHE A 161 -6.13 6.39 6.24
N GLY A 162 -5.06 6.48 7.04
CA GLY A 162 -5.08 7.02 8.38
C GLY A 162 -5.58 8.46 8.43
N ILE A 163 -4.96 9.34 7.64
CA ILE A 163 -5.36 10.74 7.48
C ILE A 163 -6.80 10.86 6.97
N MET A 164 -7.14 10.11 5.91
CA MET A 164 -8.46 10.15 5.30
C MET A 164 -9.55 9.74 6.31
N SER A 165 -9.36 8.63 7.04
CA SER A 165 -10.33 8.17 8.04
C SER A 165 -10.47 9.15 9.22
N ASN A 166 -9.39 9.81 9.60
CA ASN A 166 -9.39 10.82 10.65
C ASN A 166 -10.09 12.12 10.25
N LYS A 167 -9.90 12.56 9.01
CA LYS A 167 -10.58 13.75 8.49
C LYS A 167 -12.06 13.46 8.24
N PHE A 168 -12.38 12.32 7.65
CA PHE A 168 -13.72 11.90 7.29
C PHE A 168 -14.22 10.83 8.24
N ARG A 169 -14.62 11.26 9.44
CA ARG A 169 -15.05 10.39 10.55
C ARG A 169 -16.20 9.42 10.20
N VAL A 170 -16.92 9.65 9.10
CA VAL A 170 -17.87 8.67 8.54
C VAL A 170 -17.24 7.29 8.33
N LEU A 171 -15.95 7.23 7.97
CA LEU A 171 -15.18 6.00 7.76
C LEU A 171 -14.82 5.27 9.07
N GLN A 172 -14.91 5.95 10.21
CA GLN A 172 -14.65 5.39 11.54
C GLN A 172 -15.92 4.85 12.21
N THR A 173 -17.07 4.96 11.53
CA THR A 173 -18.37 4.50 12.01
C THR A 173 -18.95 3.45 11.08
N SER A 174 -19.90 2.66 11.58
CA SER A 174 -20.71 1.80 10.73
C SER A 174 -21.62 2.64 9.84
N ILE A 175 -21.32 2.71 8.55
CA ILE A 175 -22.11 3.49 7.59
C ILE A 175 -23.50 2.87 7.48
N ALA A 176 -24.51 3.62 7.93
CA ALA A 176 -25.92 3.19 7.93
C ALA A 176 -26.62 3.45 6.58
N LEU A 177 -25.98 3.06 5.48
CA LEU A 177 -26.50 3.16 4.12
C LEU A 177 -26.44 1.77 3.45
N THR A 178 -27.10 1.62 2.29
CA THR A 178 -26.92 0.42 1.47
C THR A 178 -25.47 0.31 1.02
N PRO A 179 -24.93 -0.91 0.78
CA PRO A 179 -23.55 -1.12 0.33
C PRO A 179 -23.15 -0.23 -0.85
N ASP A 180 -24.00 -0.14 -1.88
CA ASP A 180 -23.76 0.72 -3.04
C ASP A 180 -23.63 2.20 -2.66
N LYS A 181 -24.47 2.70 -1.74
CA LYS A 181 -24.38 4.09 -1.27
C LYS A 181 -23.15 4.31 -0.38
N ALA A 182 -22.79 3.33 0.44
CA ALA A 182 -21.56 3.37 1.23
C ALA A 182 -20.31 3.41 0.34
N GLU A 183 -20.31 2.68 -0.78
CA GLU A 183 -19.26 2.75 -1.80
C GLU A 183 -19.07 4.19 -2.33
N HIS A 184 -20.16 4.86 -2.70
CA HIS A 184 -20.11 6.25 -3.15
C HIS A 184 -19.58 7.20 -2.09
N VAL A 185 -19.93 6.99 -0.80
CA VAL A 185 -19.38 7.78 0.31
C VAL A 185 -17.87 7.60 0.40
N VAL A 186 -17.37 6.37 0.35
CA VAL A 186 -15.92 6.08 0.41
C VAL A 186 -15.21 6.68 -0.80
N LEU A 187 -15.74 6.53 -2.01
CA LEU A 187 -15.15 7.15 -3.20
C LEU A 187 -15.12 8.68 -3.10
N ALA A 188 -16.15 9.30 -2.54
CA ALA A 188 -16.17 10.74 -2.29
C ALA A 188 -15.09 11.17 -1.30
N THR A 189 -14.86 10.43 -0.20
CA THR A 189 -13.78 10.75 0.75
C THR A 189 -12.41 10.65 0.11
N ILE A 190 -12.20 9.71 -0.82
CA ILE A 190 -10.95 9.59 -1.58
C ILE A 190 -10.73 10.81 -2.49
N VAL A 191 -11.78 11.23 -3.22
CA VAL A 191 -11.70 12.40 -4.09
C VAL A 191 -11.38 13.66 -3.28
N LEU A 192 -12.04 13.85 -2.14
CA LEU A 192 -11.81 14.97 -1.24
C LEU A 192 -10.41 14.91 -0.59
N HIS A 193 -9.96 13.72 -0.18
CA HIS A 193 -8.59 13.52 0.34
C HIS A 193 -7.55 13.98 -0.68
N ASN A 194 -7.63 13.51 -1.94
CA ASN A 194 -6.68 13.94 -2.97
C ASN A 194 -6.73 15.44 -3.24
N LEU A 195 -7.94 16.04 -3.28
CA LEU A 195 -8.08 17.49 -3.45
C LEU A 195 -7.37 18.24 -2.31
N LEU A 196 -7.59 17.83 -1.07
CA LEU A 196 -6.97 18.45 0.10
C LEU A 196 -5.47 18.20 0.15
N ARG A 197 -4.99 17.01 -0.28
CA ARG A 197 -3.56 16.73 -0.43
C ARG A 197 -2.88 17.65 -1.42
N ARG A 198 -3.54 17.95 -2.54
CA ARG A 198 -2.95 18.73 -3.63
C ARG A 198 -2.99 20.23 -3.37
N GLU A 199 -4.11 20.74 -2.86
CA GLU A 199 -4.37 22.19 -2.76
C GLU A 199 -4.14 22.75 -1.34
N TYR A 200 -4.23 21.91 -0.29
CA TYR A 200 -4.22 22.33 1.12
C TYR A 200 -3.35 21.38 1.97
N SER A 201 -2.15 21.08 1.47
CA SER A 201 -1.32 19.99 1.99
C SER A 201 -0.91 20.19 3.45
N ASN A 202 -0.62 21.42 3.87
CA ASN A 202 -0.20 21.77 5.23
C ASN A 202 -1.36 21.65 6.23
N GLU A 203 -2.57 22.04 5.84
CA GLU A 203 -3.77 21.95 6.67
C GLU A 203 -4.32 20.53 6.74
N HIS A 204 -4.18 19.77 5.66
CA HIS A 204 -4.66 18.39 5.59
C HIS A 204 -3.67 17.39 6.20
N THR A 205 -2.37 17.65 6.11
CA THR A 205 -1.33 16.87 6.80
C THR A 205 -0.39 17.79 7.57
N PRO A 206 -0.84 18.35 8.71
CA PRO A 206 0.02 19.16 9.55
C PRO A 206 1.19 18.34 10.09
N GLN A 207 2.24 19.02 10.55
CA GLN A 207 3.41 18.35 11.13
C GLN A 207 2.99 17.40 12.25
N GLY A 208 3.51 16.17 12.21
CA GLY A 208 3.16 15.10 13.16
C GLY A 208 1.90 14.31 12.80
N SER A 209 1.19 14.65 11.71
CA SER A 209 0.01 13.89 11.27
C SER A 209 0.36 12.66 10.42
N ILE A 210 1.63 12.39 10.14
CA ILE A 210 2.10 11.24 9.37
C ILE A 210 3.28 10.61 10.08
N ASP A 211 3.55 9.34 9.77
CA ASP A 211 4.73 8.66 10.27
C ASP A 211 6.01 9.34 9.76
N VAL A 212 6.95 9.59 10.67
CA VAL A 212 8.27 10.15 10.38
C VAL A 212 9.34 9.21 10.91
N GLU A 213 10.47 9.13 10.22
CA GLU A 213 11.61 8.30 10.62
C GLU A 213 12.55 9.13 11.48
N ASP A 214 12.75 8.71 12.72
CA ASP A 214 13.82 9.20 13.59
C ASP A 214 15.05 8.33 13.33
N ILE A 215 15.87 8.80 12.39
CA ILE A 215 17.08 8.09 11.95
C ILE A 215 18.07 7.94 13.10
N ASP A 216 18.18 8.95 13.99
CA ASP A 216 19.14 8.96 15.08
C ASP A 216 18.81 7.89 16.12
N ARG A 217 17.51 7.65 16.37
CA ARG A 217 17.04 6.59 17.27
C ARG A 217 16.82 5.25 16.58
N GLY A 218 16.71 5.23 15.26
CA GLY A 218 16.34 4.02 14.52
C GLY A 218 14.86 3.66 14.67
N GLU A 219 14.00 4.66 14.94
CA GLU A 219 12.61 4.47 15.31
C GLU A 219 11.66 5.18 14.34
N ILE A 220 10.41 4.73 14.30
CA ILE A 220 9.35 5.42 13.57
C ILE A 220 8.54 6.23 14.58
N VAL A 221 8.52 7.54 14.43
CA VAL A 221 7.62 8.43 15.16
C VAL A 221 6.26 8.34 14.47
N HIS A 222 5.31 7.73 15.16
CA HIS A 222 3.97 7.50 14.63
C HIS A 222 3.16 8.79 14.47
N GLY A 223 2.50 8.92 13.33
CA GLY A 223 1.60 10.04 13.07
C GLY A 223 0.42 10.06 14.03
N SER A 224 -0.12 11.25 14.31
CA SER A 224 -1.22 11.47 15.27
C SER A 224 -2.45 10.60 14.98
N TRP A 225 -2.73 10.30 13.71
CA TRP A 225 -3.84 9.44 13.30
C TRP A 225 -3.76 8.03 13.90
N ARG A 226 -2.55 7.55 14.25
CA ARG A 226 -2.37 6.24 14.87
C ARG A 226 -2.81 6.20 16.33
N GLN A 227 -3.03 7.36 16.96
CA GLN A 227 -3.49 7.49 18.35
C GLN A 227 -5.01 7.47 18.46
N ASP A 228 -5.75 7.68 17.36
CA ASP A 228 -7.21 7.57 17.37
C ASP A 228 -7.63 6.13 17.63
N ALA A 229 -8.57 5.95 18.57
CA ALA A 229 -9.10 4.65 18.96
C ALA A 229 -9.91 3.97 17.84
N ALA A 230 -10.46 4.75 16.90
CA ALA A 230 -11.25 4.25 15.78
C ALA A 230 -10.44 4.36 14.48
N GLN A 231 -9.91 3.24 14.02
CA GLN A 231 -9.19 3.12 12.75
C GLN A 231 -9.93 2.16 11.81
N LEU A 232 -9.69 2.35 10.51
CA LEU A 232 -10.11 1.37 9.52
C LEU A 232 -9.46 0.01 9.83
N LEU A 233 -10.24 -1.06 9.73
CA LEU A 233 -9.75 -2.38 10.12
C LEU A 233 -8.89 -2.97 8.99
N GLU A 234 -7.75 -3.52 9.38
CA GLU A 234 -6.85 -4.27 8.49
C GLU A 234 -7.55 -5.48 7.89
N LEU A 235 -7.13 -5.83 6.68
CA LEU A 235 -7.59 -7.05 6.02
C LEU A 235 -6.88 -8.31 6.59
N GLU A 236 -7.29 -9.50 6.12
CA GLU A 236 -6.88 -10.79 6.73
C GLU A 236 -5.68 -11.41 5.98
N ARG A 237 -4.59 -11.67 6.72
CA ARG A 237 -3.45 -12.43 6.19
C ARG A 237 -3.86 -13.86 5.82
N ARG A 238 -3.50 -14.31 4.62
CA ARG A 238 -3.63 -15.72 4.21
C ARG A 238 -2.30 -16.37 3.87
N ARG A 239 -2.31 -17.72 3.86
CA ARG A 239 -1.20 -18.53 3.35
C ARG A 239 -1.00 -18.25 1.88
N ASP A 240 0.26 -18.00 1.50
CA ASP A 240 0.64 -17.78 0.12
C ASP A 240 0.23 -18.97 -0.76
N GLY A 241 -0.38 -18.65 -1.90
CA GLY A 241 -0.48 -19.58 -3.02
C GLY A 241 0.89 -19.87 -3.63
N ARG A 242 0.93 -20.66 -4.70
CA ARG A 242 2.18 -20.93 -5.42
C ARG A 242 2.74 -19.63 -6.01
N VAL A 243 3.91 -19.22 -5.52
CA VAL A 243 4.68 -18.10 -6.05
C VAL A 243 5.45 -18.56 -7.29
N SER A 244 5.43 -17.77 -8.38
CA SER A 244 6.23 -18.05 -9.58
C SER A 244 7.70 -17.78 -9.33
N GLU A 245 8.58 -18.48 -10.06
CA GLU A 245 10.03 -18.28 -9.92
C GLU A 245 10.44 -16.85 -10.31
N GLU A 246 9.90 -16.34 -11.42
CA GLU A 246 10.08 -14.95 -11.85
C GLU A 246 9.76 -13.93 -10.74
N ALA A 247 8.69 -14.16 -9.96
CA ALA A 247 8.34 -13.23 -8.88
C ALA A 247 9.35 -13.28 -7.70
N ARG A 248 9.98 -14.44 -7.48
CA ARG A 248 11.07 -14.58 -6.51
C ARG A 248 12.33 -13.89 -7.00
N GLU A 249 12.69 -14.10 -8.26
CA GLU A 249 13.86 -13.49 -8.90
C GLU A 249 13.76 -11.97 -8.88
N VAL A 250 12.60 -11.40 -9.21
CA VAL A 250 12.39 -9.94 -9.13
C VAL A 250 12.60 -9.45 -7.69
N ARG A 251 11.97 -10.10 -6.70
CA ARG A 251 12.15 -9.70 -5.29
C ARG A 251 13.62 -9.80 -4.85
N GLU A 252 14.30 -10.87 -5.25
CA GLU A 252 15.71 -11.08 -4.94
C GLU A 252 16.61 -10.03 -5.61
N ALA A 253 16.31 -9.62 -6.84
CA ALA A 253 17.04 -8.55 -7.53
C ALA A 253 16.94 -7.22 -6.78
N PHE A 254 15.73 -6.83 -6.32
CA PHE A 254 15.58 -5.65 -5.46
C PHE A 254 16.24 -5.83 -4.09
N CYS A 255 16.19 -7.03 -3.51
CA CYS A 255 16.87 -7.33 -2.25
C CYS A 255 18.38 -7.13 -2.37
N LYS A 256 19.01 -7.71 -3.40
CA LYS A 256 20.44 -7.54 -3.69
C LYS A 256 20.78 -6.07 -3.91
N TYR A 257 20.00 -5.36 -4.73
CA TYR A 257 20.23 -3.95 -5.01
C TYR A 257 20.21 -3.08 -3.73
N PHE A 258 19.21 -3.21 -2.86
CA PHE A 258 19.14 -2.39 -1.64
C PHE A 258 20.22 -2.72 -0.61
N ASN A 259 20.86 -3.88 -0.72
CA ASN A 259 22.00 -4.27 0.11
C ASN A 259 23.36 -3.92 -0.51
N ASN A 260 23.37 -3.40 -1.75
CA ASN A 260 24.59 -3.03 -2.47
C ASN A 260 24.45 -1.59 -3.03
N GLU A 261 24.30 -1.42 -4.34
CA GLU A 261 24.36 -0.10 -5.00
C GLU A 261 23.24 0.87 -4.55
N GLY A 262 22.13 0.32 -4.07
CA GLY A 262 20.98 1.04 -3.52
C GLY A 262 21.01 1.26 -2.00
N GLN A 263 22.11 0.91 -1.32
CA GLN A 263 22.29 1.12 0.11
C GLN A 263 22.17 2.60 0.48
N VAL A 264 21.54 2.86 1.63
CA VAL A 264 21.48 4.19 2.24
C VAL A 264 22.01 4.13 3.68
N PRO A 265 22.63 5.21 4.21
CA PRO A 265 23.38 5.17 5.47
C PRO A 265 22.55 4.70 6.68
N TRP A 266 21.27 5.00 6.71
CA TRP A 266 20.37 4.74 7.85
C TRP A 266 19.68 3.36 7.83
N GLN A 267 19.81 2.58 6.76
CA GLN A 267 18.95 1.40 6.57
C GLN A 267 19.21 0.28 7.58
N ARG A 268 20.46 0.08 8.01
CA ARG A 268 20.79 -0.96 9.00
C ARG A 268 20.14 -0.66 10.34
N GLN A 269 20.35 0.57 10.82
CA GLN A 269 19.79 1.04 12.09
C GLN A 269 18.27 0.95 12.08
N MET A 270 17.62 1.47 11.04
CA MET A 270 16.16 1.43 10.93
C MET A 270 15.59 0.02 10.70
N ALA A 271 16.39 -0.92 10.19
CA ALA A 271 16.03 -2.34 10.10
C ALA A 271 16.24 -3.09 11.44
N GLY A 272 16.66 -2.38 12.51
CA GLY A 272 16.97 -2.96 13.81
C GLY A 272 18.21 -3.85 13.79
N LEU A 273 19.19 -3.53 12.95
CA LEU A 273 20.48 -4.18 12.84
C LEU A 273 21.57 -3.32 13.48
N ARG A 274 22.65 -3.95 13.94
CA ARG A 274 23.80 -3.22 14.48
C ARG A 274 24.50 -2.40 13.36
N PRO A 275 25.06 -1.23 13.69
CA PRO A 275 25.98 -0.51 12.81
C PRO A 275 27.16 -1.41 12.39
N GLU A 276 27.71 -1.16 11.21
CA GLU A 276 28.94 -1.80 10.72
C GLU A 276 30.18 -1.32 11.49
#